data_AF-A0A535UTJ1-F1
#
_entry.id   AF-A0A535UTJ1-F1
#
_cell.length_a   1.000
_cell.length_b   1.000
_cell.length_c   1.000
_cell.angle_alpha   90.00
_cell.angle_beta   90.00
_cell.angle_gamma   90.00
#
_symmetry.space_group_name_H-M   'P 1'
#
loop_
_entity.id
_entity.type
_entity.pdbx_description
1 polymer ?
#
loop_
_entity_poly.entity_id
_entity_poly.type
_entity_poly.pdbx_seq_one_letter_code
_entity_poly.pdbx_strand_id
1 'polypeptide(L)'
;MATEETSFGAALRQFRLRQGLSQEQLARRISYSRPHLANLERGALLPGRAFLPRIETQFPGGTATLLGPYRIALRERRRAGGGAGEPVDAPGTLSLAGTWYALWETTAEGRLSIDSEAVTVRQTGQDLCIENHSRAPENPLGSFLWRAQCRVYDNRHILGMYVPREANVRSKGVVYLTLHTSGAFMLGRWLGCSYDDEFASGLSVIARDRRVARMQMSKSLPAAAELLGVAADGSEQT
;
A
#
# COMPACT_ATOMS: atom_id res chain seq x y z
N MET A 1 7.74 -2.10 44.74
CA MET A 1 7.92 -1.00 43.75
C MET A 1 7.10 -1.37 42.52
N ALA A 2 6.03 -0.63 42.26
CA ALA A 2 5.20 -0.86 41.07
C ALA A 2 6.01 -0.48 39.83
N THR A 3 6.36 -1.44 38.98
CA THR A 3 6.95 -1.16 37.67
C THR A 3 5.92 -0.42 36.85
N GLU A 4 6.18 0.86 36.53
CA GLU A 4 5.43 1.61 35.54
C GLU A 4 5.25 0.74 34.30
N GLU A 5 4.00 0.50 33.89
CA GLU A 5 3.68 -0.26 32.68
C GLU A 5 4.21 0.52 31.47
N THR A 6 5.45 0.23 31.09
CA THR A 6 6.11 0.90 29.97
C THR A 6 5.37 0.50 28.69
N SER A 7 4.83 1.49 27.98
CA SER A 7 4.17 1.25 26.69
C SER A 7 5.10 0.50 25.73
N PHE A 8 4.53 -0.28 24.82
CA PHE A 8 5.32 -1.04 23.86
C PHE A 8 6.31 -0.15 23.08
N GLY A 9 5.87 1.04 22.66
CA GLY A 9 6.73 1.97 21.92
C GLY A 9 7.95 2.44 22.73
N ALA A 10 7.75 2.74 24.01
CA ALA A 10 8.84 3.13 24.91
C ALA A 10 9.82 1.96 25.15
N ALA A 11 9.30 0.76 25.37
CA ALA A 11 10.12 -0.45 25.53
C ALA A 11 10.93 -0.77 24.27
N LEU A 12 10.32 -0.63 23.09
CA LEU A 12 11.00 -0.81 21.81
C LEU A 12 12.11 0.22 21.60
N ARG A 13 11.86 1.49 21.93
CA ARG A 13 12.88 2.55 21.86
C ARG A 13 14.06 2.24 22.78
N GLN A 14 13.81 1.82 24.02
CA GLN A 14 14.86 1.44 24.97
C GLN A 14 15.64 0.21 24.49
N PHE A 15 14.96 -0.81 23.98
CA PHE A 15 15.58 -1.98 23.37
C PHE A 15 16.51 -1.56 22.23
N ARG A 16 16.04 -0.72 21.30
CA ARG A 16 16.84 -0.22 20.18
C ARG A 16 18.09 0.52 20.63
N LEU A 17 17.94 1.43 21.60
CA LEU A 17 19.05 2.27 22.09
C LEU A 17 20.11 1.44 22.81
N ARG A 18 19.72 0.40 23.57
CA ARG A 18 20.68 -0.53 24.20
C ARG A 18 21.53 -1.31 23.19
N GLN A 19 20.99 -1.54 22.00
CA GLN A 19 21.74 -2.15 20.89
C GLN A 19 22.59 -1.14 20.10
N GLY A 20 22.59 0.14 20.48
CA GLY A 20 23.34 1.19 19.79
C GLY A 20 22.79 1.54 18.39
N LEU A 21 21.51 1.24 18.12
CA LEU A 21 20.94 1.38 16.78
C LEU A 21 20.12 2.67 16.62
N SER A 22 20.24 3.30 15.46
CA SER A 22 19.27 4.29 14.98
C SER A 22 17.96 3.62 14.56
N GLN A 23 16.88 4.40 14.43
CA GLN A 23 15.60 3.87 13.95
C GLN A 23 15.72 3.24 12.56
N GLU A 24 16.49 3.85 11.66
CA GLU A 24 16.72 3.32 10.31
C GLU A 24 17.45 1.97 10.36
N GLN A 25 18.49 1.86 11.19
CA GLN A 25 19.28 0.63 11.31
C GLN A 25 18.47 -0.53 11.89
N LEU A 26 17.71 -0.29 12.97
CA LEU A 26 16.82 -1.34 13.51
C LEU A 26 15.77 -1.71 12.46
N ALA A 27 15.07 -0.73 11.89
CA ALA A 27 14.02 -0.99 10.90
C ALA A 27 14.52 -1.85 9.75
N ARG A 28 15.67 -1.51 9.14
CA ARG A 28 16.29 -2.32 8.08
C ARG A 28 16.59 -3.75 8.52
N ARG A 29 17.19 -3.95 9.69
CA ARG A 29 17.54 -5.29 10.22
C ARG A 29 16.32 -6.18 10.38
N ILE A 30 15.20 -5.64 10.88
CA ILE A 30 13.94 -6.39 11.02
C ILE A 30 13.01 -6.29 9.80
N SER A 31 13.51 -5.79 8.67
CA SER A 31 12.78 -5.62 7.40
C SER A 31 11.48 -4.81 7.54
N TYR A 32 11.59 -3.66 8.19
CA TYR A 32 10.59 -2.59 8.34
C TYR A 32 11.15 -1.26 7.81
N SER A 33 10.28 -0.27 7.61
CA SER A 33 10.71 1.09 7.27
C SER A 33 10.95 1.93 8.53
N ARG A 34 11.84 2.94 8.45
CA ARG A 34 12.05 3.89 9.56
C ARG A 34 10.77 4.61 9.99
N PRO A 35 9.90 5.10 9.08
CA PRO A 35 8.62 5.68 9.49
C PRO A 35 7.73 4.72 10.26
N HIS A 36 7.68 3.44 9.84
CA HIS A 36 6.93 2.40 10.56
C HIS A 36 7.47 2.22 11.98
N LEU A 37 8.80 2.10 12.13
CA LEU A 37 9.43 1.97 13.44
C LEU A 37 9.20 3.22 14.31
N ALA A 38 9.28 4.42 13.73
CA ALA A 38 8.99 5.67 14.44
C ALA A 38 7.54 5.77 14.91
N ASN A 39 6.57 5.24 14.15
CA ASN A 39 5.17 5.18 14.57
C ASN A 39 4.94 4.16 15.69
N LEU A 40 5.64 3.02 15.65
CA LEU A 40 5.63 2.05 16.76
C LEU A 40 6.20 2.66 18.04
N GLU A 41 7.37 3.32 17.97
CA GLU A 41 8.03 3.91 19.15
C GLU A 41 7.22 5.04 19.80
N ARG A 42 6.41 5.76 19.02
CA ARG A 42 5.50 6.81 19.52
C ARG A 42 4.13 6.29 19.98
N GLY A 43 3.85 4.99 19.81
CA GLY A 43 2.55 4.41 20.11
C GLY A 43 1.44 4.77 19.12
N ALA A 44 1.75 5.47 18.02
CA ALA A 44 0.80 5.79 16.95
C ALA A 44 0.42 4.55 16.10
N LEU A 45 1.26 3.50 16.17
CA LEU A 45 1.00 2.20 15.57
C LEU A 45 1.25 1.12 16.62
N LEU A 46 0.41 0.09 16.63
CA LEU A 46 0.63 -1.11 17.46
C LEU A 46 1.41 -2.17 16.66
N PRO A 47 2.26 -2.97 17.33
CA PRO A 47 3.05 -3.98 16.66
C PRO A 47 2.17 -5.13 16.14
N GLY A 48 2.46 -5.58 14.91
CA GLY A 48 1.85 -6.77 14.34
C GLY A 48 2.38 -8.07 14.97
N ARG A 49 1.78 -9.21 14.60
CA ARG A 49 2.18 -10.55 15.07
C ARG A 49 3.64 -10.91 14.78
N ALA A 50 4.10 -10.63 13.56
CA ALA A 50 5.43 -10.99 13.10
C ALA A 50 6.55 -10.13 13.72
N PHE A 51 6.22 -9.11 14.52
CA PHE A 51 7.21 -8.19 15.07
C PHE A 51 8.20 -8.88 16.01
N LEU A 52 7.71 -9.60 17.02
CA LEU A 52 8.58 -10.29 18.00
C LEU A 52 9.42 -11.41 17.38
N PRO A 53 8.87 -12.31 16.52
CA PRO A 53 9.69 -13.30 15.82
C PRO A 53 10.85 -12.70 15.01
N ARG A 54 10.65 -11.54 14.39
CA ARG A 54 11.71 -10.84 13.63
C ARG A 54 12.76 -10.22 14.54
N ILE A 55 12.34 -9.65 15.66
CA ILE A 55 13.26 -9.20 16.69
C ILE A 55 14.10 -10.38 17.16
N GLU A 56 13.49 -11.53 17.49
CA GLU A 56 14.22 -12.72 17.95
C GLU A 56 15.26 -13.21 16.92
N THR A 57 14.83 -13.26 15.65
CA THR A 57 15.68 -13.73 14.54
C THR A 57 16.95 -12.88 14.41
N GLN A 58 16.85 -11.57 14.62
CA GLN A 58 17.96 -10.62 14.45
C GLN A 58 18.68 -10.31 15.77
N PHE A 59 18.01 -10.55 16.90
CA PHE A 59 18.45 -10.23 18.25
C PHE A 59 17.95 -11.32 19.20
N PRO A 60 18.70 -12.42 19.35
CA PRO A 60 18.36 -13.50 20.27
C PRO A 60 18.10 -12.96 21.70
N GLY A 61 17.00 -13.38 22.32
CA GLY A 61 16.52 -12.89 23.62
C GLY A 61 15.72 -11.57 23.55
N GLY A 62 15.58 -10.96 22.37
CA GLY A 62 14.82 -9.73 22.18
C GLY A 62 13.32 -9.92 22.42
N THR A 63 12.76 -11.09 22.11
CA THR A 63 11.35 -11.41 22.42
C THR A 63 11.11 -11.39 23.91
N ALA A 64 11.97 -12.03 24.71
CA ALA A 64 11.83 -12.06 26.16
C ALA A 64 11.76 -10.64 26.76
N THR A 65 12.53 -9.71 26.18
CA THR A 65 12.56 -8.30 26.59
C THR A 65 11.27 -7.56 26.24
N LEU A 66 10.69 -7.80 25.06
CA LEU A 66 9.57 -7.02 24.54
C LEU A 66 8.19 -7.68 24.75
N LEU A 67 8.14 -8.94 25.16
CA LEU A 67 6.90 -9.72 25.25
C LEU A 67 5.88 -9.15 26.25
N GLY A 68 6.36 -8.65 27.40
CA GLY A 68 5.48 -8.02 28.41
C GLY A 68 4.76 -6.79 27.85
N PRO A 69 5.50 -5.76 27.41
CA PRO A 69 4.92 -4.57 26.77
C PRO A 69 4.08 -4.88 25.54
N TYR A 70 4.48 -5.87 24.73
CA TYR A 70 3.72 -6.33 23.57
C TYR A 70 2.33 -6.88 23.96
N ARG A 71 2.25 -7.68 25.02
CA ARG A 71 0.97 -8.21 25.53
C ARG A 71 0.05 -7.11 26.06
N ILE A 72 0.60 -6.09 26.70
CA ILE A 72 -0.15 -4.92 27.17
C ILE A 72 -0.76 -4.19 25.97
N ALA A 73 0.04 -3.86 24.96
CA ALA A 73 -0.41 -3.22 23.72
C ALA A 73 -1.53 -3.99 23.00
N LEU A 74 -1.47 -5.33 22.97
CA LEU A 74 -2.54 -6.15 22.40
C LEU A 74 -3.83 -6.14 23.23
N ARG A 75 -3.73 -6.05 24.57
CA ARG A 75 -4.90 -5.94 25.46
C ARG A 75 -5.59 -4.59 25.28
N GLU A 76 -4.82 -3.51 25.18
CA GLU A 76 -5.34 -2.17 24.88
C GLU A 76 -6.07 -2.15 23.54
N ARG A 77 -5.53 -2.80 22.50
CA ARG A 77 -6.19 -2.96 21.20
C ARG A 77 -7.56 -3.63 21.29
N ARG A 78 -7.68 -4.66 22.12
CA ARG A 78 -8.96 -5.39 22.32
C ARG A 78 -9.97 -4.55 23.08
N ARG A 79 -9.52 -3.77 24.07
CA ARG A 79 -10.39 -2.84 24.83
C ARG A 79 -10.88 -1.67 23.99
N ALA A 80 -10.09 -1.23 23.01
CA ALA A 80 -10.45 -0.13 22.10
C ALA A 80 -11.46 -0.50 20.98
N GLY A 81 -12.07 -1.69 20.98
CA GLY A 81 -13.27 -1.98 20.18
C GLY A 81 -13.07 -2.41 18.72
N GLY A 82 -12.17 -3.38 18.44
CA GLY A 82 -12.06 -4.01 17.12
C GLY A 82 -12.31 -5.52 17.15
N GLY A 83 -13.55 -5.93 16.93
CA GLY A 83 -13.94 -7.34 16.75
C GLY A 83 -13.39 -7.97 15.46
N ALA A 84 -13.10 -9.27 15.55
CA ALA A 84 -12.86 -10.23 14.47
C ALA A 84 -11.88 -9.81 13.34
N GLY A 85 -10.60 -9.97 13.62
CA GLY A 85 -9.57 -10.22 12.61
C GLY A 85 -8.49 -11.09 13.24
N GLU A 86 -8.54 -12.40 12.97
CA GLU A 86 -7.50 -13.34 13.37
C GLU A 86 -6.15 -12.84 12.81
N PRO A 87 -5.05 -12.88 13.57
CA PRO A 87 -3.89 -12.13 13.16
C PRO A 87 -3.13 -12.92 12.09
N VAL A 88 -3.22 -12.47 10.83
CA VAL A 88 -2.61 -13.15 9.68
C VAL A 88 -1.08 -13.00 9.72
N ASP A 89 -0.40 -14.14 9.62
CA ASP A 89 1.06 -14.30 9.69
C ASP A 89 1.77 -13.87 8.40
N ALA A 90 2.61 -12.84 8.51
CA ALA A 90 3.81 -12.49 7.72
C ALA A 90 4.35 -11.14 8.25
N PRO A 91 5.58 -10.68 7.90
CA PRO A 91 6.06 -9.30 8.02
C PRO A 91 4.98 -8.24 8.18
N GLY A 92 5.25 -7.17 8.93
CA GLY A 92 4.45 -5.94 8.81
C GLY A 92 4.58 -5.24 7.45
N THR A 93 4.49 -5.98 6.34
CA THR A 93 3.77 -5.53 5.16
C THR A 93 2.43 -5.01 5.65
N LEU A 94 2.22 -3.71 5.45
CA LEU A 94 0.87 -3.18 5.37
C LEU A 94 0.07 -4.15 4.51
N SER A 95 -0.97 -4.78 5.07
CA SER A 95 -1.84 -5.62 4.27
C SER A 95 -2.42 -4.74 3.16
N LEU A 96 -2.06 -5.02 1.92
CA LEU A 96 -2.58 -4.33 0.75
C LEU A 96 -3.95 -4.89 0.36
N ALA A 97 -4.40 -5.97 1.00
CA ALA A 97 -5.69 -6.56 0.70
C ALA A 97 -6.86 -5.59 0.94
N GLY A 98 -7.94 -5.83 0.20
CA GLY A 98 -9.18 -5.07 0.28
C GLY A 98 -9.46 -4.26 -0.98
N THR A 99 -10.42 -3.35 -0.87
CA THR A 99 -10.85 -2.49 -1.98
C THR A 99 -9.94 -1.29 -2.13
N TRP A 100 -9.59 -0.98 -3.37
CA TRP A 100 -8.86 0.21 -3.78
C TRP A 100 -9.55 0.86 -4.99
N TYR A 101 -9.12 2.06 -5.32
CA TYR A 101 -9.57 2.84 -6.46
C TYR A 101 -8.37 3.12 -7.35
N ALA A 102 -8.40 2.57 -8.56
CA ALA A 102 -7.36 2.72 -9.56
C ALA A 102 -7.76 3.77 -10.60
N LEU A 103 -6.78 4.58 -11.00
CA LEU A 103 -6.86 5.52 -12.12
C LEU A 103 -5.72 5.20 -13.07
N TRP A 104 -6.04 5.09 -14.35
CA TRP A 104 -5.08 4.75 -15.40
C TRP A 104 -5.08 5.85 -16.46
N GLU A 105 -3.93 6.44 -16.72
CA GLU A 105 -3.72 7.24 -17.93
C GLU A 105 -3.70 6.29 -19.12
N THR A 106 -4.55 6.52 -20.11
CA THR A 106 -4.60 5.74 -21.34
C THR A 106 -5.07 6.61 -22.50
N THR A 107 -5.15 6.02 -23.69
CA THR A 107 -5.75 6.66 -24.86
C THR A 107 -6.79 5.75 -25.49
N ALA A 108 -7.83 6.38 -26.06
CA ALA A 108 -8.78 5.74 -26.94
C ALA A 108 -9.14 6.72 -28.05
N GLU A 109 -9.08 6.24 -29.30
CA GLU A 109 -9.32 7.05 -30.49
C GLU A 109 -8.40 8.29 -30.55
N GLY A 110 -7.15 8.13 -30.10
CA GLY A 110 -6.15 9.20 -30.04
C GLY A 110 -6.42 10.28 -28.99
N ARG A 111 -7.40 10.10 -28.11
CA ARG A 111 -7.73 11.04 -27.03
C ARG A 111 -7.28 10.49 -25.68
N LEU A 112 -6.70 11.36 -24.85
CA LEU A 112 -6.38 11.05 -23.46
C LEU A 112 -7.66 10.66 -22.71
N SER A 113 -7.62 9.51 -22.03
CA SER A 113 -8.64 9.06 -21.07
C SER A 113 -8.00 8.77 -19.72
N ILE A 114 -8.75 9.02 -18.65
CA ILE A 114 -8.39 8.58 -17.29
C ILE A 114 -9.43 7.57 -16.83
N ASP A 115 -9.09 6.29 -16.97
CA ASP A 115 -10.00 5.20 -16.65
C ASP A 115 -10.09 5.03 -15.14
N SER A 116 -11.29 5.10 -14.57
CA SER A 116 -11.52 5.01 -13.12
C SER A 116 -12.20 3.72 -12.71
N GLU A 117 -11.53 2.93 -11.88
CA GLU A 117 -11.98 1.58 -11.54
C GLU A 117 -11.93 1.31 -10.03
N ALA A 118 -12.95 0.65 -9.50
CA ALA A 118 -12.84 -0.01 -8.21
C ALA A 118 -12.16 -1.37 -8.41
N VAL A 119 -11.13 -1.64 -7.63
CA VAL A 119 -10.35 -2.88 -7.69
C VAL A 119 -10.32 -3.60 -6.36
N THR A 120 -10.28 -4.92 -6.40
CA THR A 120 -9.97 -5.74 -5.22
C THR A 120 -8.52 -6.21 -5.30
N VAL A 121 -7.79 -5.99 -4.21
CA VAL A 121 -6.47 -6.56 -3.99
C VAL A 121 -6.64 -7.76 -3.06
N ARG A 122 -6.18 -8.93 -3.50
CA ARG A 122 -5.95 -10.11 -2.65
C ARG A 122 -4.46 -10.27 -2.44
N GLN A 123 -4.04 -10.58 -1.21
CA GLN A 123 -2.63 -10.73 -0.87
C GLN A 123 -2.38 -12.10 -0.23
N THR A 124 -1.33 -12.78 -0.68
CA THR A 124 -0.80 -14.00 -0.05
C THR A 124 0.71 -13.85 0.07
N GLY A 125 1.20 -13.58 1.28
CA GLY A 125 2.61 -13.24 1.49
C GLY A 125 3.00 -11.97 0.70
N GLN A 126 3.96 -12.11 -0.20
CA GLN A 126 4.42 -11.02 -1.09
C GLN A 126 3.67 -10.97 -2.43
N ASP A 127 2.84 -11.97 -2.72
CA ASP A 127 2.11 -12.02 -3.99
C ASP A 127 0.77 -11.31 -3.85
N LEU A 128 0.43 -10.50 -4.86
CA LEU A 128 -0.81 -9.77 -4.99
C LEU A 128 -1.56 -10.23 -6.23
N CYS A 129 -2.88 -10.34 -6.10
CA CYS A 129 -3.80 -10.41 -7.23
C CYS A 129 -4.70 -9.18 -7.18
N ILE A 130 -4.66 -8.36 -8.25
CA ILE A 130 -5.46 -7.14 -8.38
C ILE A 130 -6.44 -7.35 -9.53
N GLU A 131 -7.72 -7.02 -9.32
CA GLU A 131 -8.76 -7.17 -10.34
C GLU A 131 -9.73 -5.99 -10.26
N ASN A 132 -10.17 -5.47 -11.41
CA ASN A 132 -11.31 -4.58 -11.47
C ASN A 132 -12.64 -5.37 -11.40
N HIS A 133 -13.69 -4.67 -10.98
CA HIS A 133 -15.05 -5.24 -10.88
C HIS A 133 -15.94 -4.89 -12.06
N SER A 134 -15.65 -3.77 -12.72
CA SER A 134 -16.40 -3.24 -13.85
C SER A 134 -15.43 -2.58 -14.81
N ARG A 135 -15.83 -2.51 -16.08
CA ARG A 135 -15.18 -1.66 -17.07
C ARG A 135 -15.27 -0.18 -16.67
N ALA A 136 -14.29 0.61 -17.10
CA ALA A 136 -14.28 2.05 -16.84
C ALA A 136 -15.32 2.75 -17.74
N PRO A 137 -16.31 3.47 -17.16
CA PRO A 137 -17.33 4.15 -17.95
C PRO A 137 -16.76 5.29 -18.79
N GLU A 138 -15.61 5.85 -18.41
CA GLU A 138 -14.92 6.92 -19.15
C GLU A 138 -14.36 6.44 -20.50
N ASN A 139 -14.11 5.14 -20.64
CA ASN A 139 -13.50 4.54 -21.82
C ASN A 139 -14.21 3.22 -22.21
N PRO A 140 -15.42 3.30 -22.77
CA PRO A 140 -16.22 2.10 -23.08
C PRO A 140 -15.61 1.22 -24.18
N LEU A 141 -14.76 1.78 -25.04
CA LEU A 141 -14.11 1.08 -26.15
C LEU A 141 -12.81 0.39 -25.73
N GLY A 142 -11.99 1.07 -24.92
CA GLY A 142 -10.67 0.60 -24.53
C GLY A 142 -10.61 -0.13 -23.18
N SER A 143 -11.60 0.03 -22.30
CA SER A 143 -11.61 -0.64 -20.99
C SER A 143 -12.19 -2.05 -21.05
N PHE A 144 -11.70 -2.91 -20.16
CA PHE A 144 -12.04 -4.33 -20.10
C PHE A 144 -11.84 -4.88 -18.69
N LEU A 145 -12.43 -6.03 -18.36
CA LEU A 145 -12.14 -6.72 -17.10
C LEU A 145 -10.77 -7.38 -17.16
N TRP A 146 -9.93 -7.14 -16.15
CA TRP A 146 -8.56 -7.59 -16.11
C TRP A 146 -8.18 -8.19 -14.74
N ARG A 147 -7.06 -8.92 -14.74
CA ARG A 147 -6.39 -9.43 -13.55
C ARG A 147 -4.91 -9.16 -13.66
N ALA A 148 -4.33 -8.53 -12.65
CA ALA A 148 -2.89 -8.46 -12.46
C ALA A 148 -2.42 -9.46 -11.41
N GLN A 149 -1.35 -10.16 -11.72
CA GLN A 149 -0.54 -10.93 -10.76
C GLN A 149 0.74 -10.17 -10.51
N CYS A 150 0.94 -9.71 -9.28
CA CYS A 150 2.07 -8.88 -8.89
C CYS A 150 2.82 -9.48 -7.71
N ARG A 151 4.06 -9.05 -7.51
CA ARG A 151 4.87 -9.34 -6.32
C ARG A 151 5.36 -8.05 -5.69
N VAL A 152 5.39 -8.04 -4.35
CA VAL A 152 5.93 -6.95 -3.52
C VAL A 152 7.39 -7.22 -3.20
N TYR A 153 8.25 -6.27 -3.55
CA TYR A 153 9.67 -6.21 -3.27
C TYR A 153 9.96 -5.08 -2.29
N ASP A 154 10.84 -5.33 -1.32
CA ASP A 154 11.28 -4.36 -0.30
C ASP A 154 10.15 -3.62 0.42
N ASN A 155 8.98 -4.26 0.54
CA ASN A 155 7.75 -3.70 1.11
C ASN A 155 7.29 -2.38 0.45
N ARG A 156 7.76 -2.09 -0.76
CA ARG A 156 7.55 -0.80 -1.42
C ARG A 156 7.30 -0.91 -2.91
N HIS A 157 7.99 -1.80 -3.59
CA HIS A 157 7.92 -1.92 -5.04
C HIS A 157 6.98 -3.05 -5.40
N ILE A 158 6.00 -2.80 -6.25
CA ILE A 158 5.06 -3.80 -6.76
C ILE A 158 5.30 -3.93 -8.25
N LEU A 159 5.62 -5.13 -8.72
CA LEU A 159 5.80 -5.43 -10.14
C LEU A 159 4.92 -6.61 -10.51
N GLY A 160 4.22 -6.54 -11.64
CA GLY A 160 3.36 -7.63 -12.07
C GLY A 160 2.96 -7.58 -13.53
N MET A 161 2.34 -8.66 -13.98
CA MET A 161 1.71 -8.79 -15.30
C MET A 161 0.20 -8.65 -15.15
N TYR A 162 -0.45 -7.92 -16.05
CA TYR A 162 -1.90 -7.92 -16.19
C TYR A 162 -2.34 -8.60 -17.48
N VAL A 163 -3.47 -9.29 -17.41
CA VAL A 163 -4.11 -10.02 -18.51
C VAL A 163 -5.62 -9.79 -18.49
N PRO A 164 -6.30 -9.91 -19.64
CA PRO A 164 -7.74 -9.76 -19.70
C PRO A 164 -8.44 -10.99 -19.11
N ARG A 165 -9.64 -10.77 -18.57
CA ARG A 165 -10.54 -11.81 -18.06
C ARG A 165 -11.71 -12.09 -18.99
N GLU A 166 -11.76 -11.41 -20.12
CA GLU A 166 -12.82 -11.52 -21.10
C GLU A 166 -12.31 -12.20 -22.37
N ALA A 167 -13.20 -12.91 -23.07
CA ALA A 167 -12.87 -13.47 -24.36
C ALA A 167 -12.58 -12.36 -25.39
N ASN A 168 -11.66 -12.62 -26.32
CA ASN A 168 -11.32 -11.75 -27.46
C ASN A 168 -10.63 -10.42 -27.15
N VAL A 169 -10.34 -10.11 -25.88
CA VAL A 169 -9.46 -8.99 -25.53
C VAL A 169 -8.00 -9.45 -25.59
N ARG A 170 -7.16 -8.76 -26.37
CA ARG A 170 -5.73 -9.09 -26.53
C ARG A 170 -4.82 -8.27 -25.62
N SER A 171 -5.36 -7.27 -24.95
CA SER A 171 -4.62 -6.32 -24.12
C SER A 171 -3.99 -7.00 -22.91
N LYS A 172 -2.67 -6.88 -22.81
CA LYS A 172 -1.84 -7.42 -21.72
C LYS A 172 -0.59 -6.58 -21.57
N GLY A 173 0.02 -6.65 -20.39
CA GLY A 173 1.21 -5.86 -20.14
C GLY A 173 1.75 -6.05 -18.73
N VAL A 174 2.64 -5.15 -18.35
CA VAL A 174 3.23 -5.05 -17.02
C VAL A 174 2.71 -3.83 -16.30
N VAL A 175 2.73 -3.89 -14.97
CA VAL A 175 2.56 -2.74 -14.09
C VAL A 175 3.71 -2.69 -13.10
N TYR A 176 4.28 -1.51 -12.93
CA TYR A 176 5.23 -1.21 -11.86
C TYR A 176 4.66 -0.09 -11.00
N LEU A 177 4.50 -0.32 -9.70
CA LEU A 177 3.96 0.62 -8.73
C LEU A 177 4.91 0.76 -7.53
N THR A 178 4.95 1.95 -6.95
CA THR A 178 5.63 2.25 -5.70
C THR A 178 4.60 2.60 -4.64
N LEU A 179 4.56 1.84 -3.55
CA LEU A 179 3.75 2.12 -2.37
C LEU A 179 4.29 3.35 -1.65
N HIS A 180 3.41 4.31 -1.40
CA HIS A 180 3.73 5.48 -0.59
C HIS A 180 3.98 5.06 0.87
N THR A 181 4.84 5.79 1.59
CA THR A 181 5.24 5.46 2.98
C THR A 181 4.07 5.44 3.96
N SER A 182 2.99 6.17 3.67
CA SER A 182 1.74 6.13 4.44
C SER A 182 0.91 4.88 4.22
N GLY A 183 1.13 4.16 3.11
CA GLY A 183 0.31 3.02 2.73
C GLY A 183 -1.05 3.35 2.11
N ALA A 184 -1.34 4.65 1.90
CA ALA A 184 -2.64 5.11 1.44
C ALA A 184 -2.81 5.01 -0.08
N PHE A 185 -1.71 5.06 -0.83
CA PHE A 185 -1.72 5.01 -2.28
C PHE A 185 -0.43 4.39 -2.85
N MET A 186 -0.53 3.98 -4.10
CA MET A 186 0.52 3.47 -4.95
C MET A 186 0.57 4.32 -6.22
N LEU A 187 1.78 4.68 -6.67
CA LEU A 187 2.02 5.47 -7.89
C LEU A 187 2.97 4.70 -8.79
N GLY A 188 2.73 4.70 -10.09
CA GLY A 188 3.61 4.02 -11.02
C GLY A 188 3.18 4.14 -12.46
N ARG A 189 3.55 3.15 -13.28
CA ARG A 189 3.20 3.10 -14.69
C ARG A 189 2.81 1.69 -15.11
N TRP A 190 1.90 1.61 -16.06
CA TRP A 190 1.66 0.40 -16.85
C TRP A 190 2.39 0.52 -18.19
N LEU A 191 2.77 -0.61 -18.76
CA LEU A 191 3.33 -0.74 -20.10
C LEU A 191 2.71 -1.97 -20.76
N GLY A 192 2.17 -1.85 -21.97
CA GLY A 192 1.47 -2.93 -22.65
C GLY A 192 0.64 -2.43 -23.81
N CYS A 193 -0.49 -3.09 -24.10
CA CYS A 193 -1.38 -2.65 -25.16
C CYS A 193 -2.44 -1.68 -24.64
N SER A 194 -2.67 -0.58 -25.36
CA SER A 194 -3.85 0.27 -25.24
C SER A 194 -4.87 -0.08 -26.32
N TYR A 195 -5.94 0.72 -26.43
CA TYR A 195 -6.84 0.65 -27.57
C TYR A 195 -6.16 1.10 -28.88
N ASP A 196 -5.32 2.13 -28.80
CA ASP A 196 -4.70 2.75 -29.98
C ASP A 196 -3.40 2.05 -30.41
N ASP A 197 -2.64 1.47 -29.48
CA ASP A 197 -1.29 0.98 -29.74
C ASP A 197 -0.97 -0.36 -29.07
N GLU A 198 -0.20 -1.20 -29.75
CA GLU A 198 0.30 -2.47 -29.19
C GLU A 198 1.39 -2.27 -28.13
N PHE A 199 2.07 -1.11 -28.16
CA PHE A 199 3.14 -0.73 -27.23
C PHE A 199 2.93 0.68 -26.70
N ALA A 200 2.13 0.78 -25.65
CA ALA A 200 1.79 2.00 -24.95
C ALA A 200 2.22 1.96 -23.48
N SER A 201 2.30 3.13 -22.86
CA SER A 201 2.48 3.24 -21.41
C SER A 201 1.67 4.41 -20.86
N GLY A 202 1.27 4.30 -19.60
CA GLY A 202 0.55 5.37 -18.92
C GLY A 202 0.81 5.36 -17.42
N LEU A 203 0.61 6.53 -16.80
CA LEU A 203 0.60 6.73 -15.38
C LEU A 203 -0.48 5.88 -14.71
N SER A 204 -0.18 5.39 -13.52
CA SER A 204 -1.04 4.55 -12.70
C SER A 204 -1.10 5.09 -11.28
N VAL A 205 -2.31 5.32 -10.77
CA VAL A 205 -2.54 5.65 -9.37
C VAL A 205 -3.53 4.68 -8.78
N ILE A 206 -3.19 4.03 -7.67
CA ILE A 206 -4.11 3.16 -6.94
C ILE A 206 -4.16 3.62 -5.49
N ALA A 207 -5.32 4.04 -4.98
CA ALA A 207 -5.45 4.51 -3.60
C ALA A 207 -6.60 3.84 -2.85
N ARG A 208 -6.52 3.79 -1.52
CA ARG A 208 -7.61 3.27 -0.68
C ARG A 208 -8.85 4.15 -0.68
N ASP A 209 -8.68 5.40 -1.07
CA ASP A 209 -9.71 6.43 -1.11
C ASP A 209 -9.74 7.07 -2.51
N ARG A 210 -10.94 7.22 -3.07
CA ARG A 210 -11.13 7.72 -4.44
C ARG A 210 -10.67 9.17 -4.60
N ARG A 211 -10.85 10.02 -3.58
CA ARG A 211 -10.39 11.41 -3.58
C ARG A 211 -8.87 11.46 -3.56
N VAL A 212 -8.22 10.58 -2.80
CA VAL A 212 -6.75 10.46 -2.81
C VAL A 212 -6.25 10.02 -4.19
N ALA A 213 -6.89 9.04 -4.83
CA ALA A 213 -6.52 8.63 -6.19
C ALA A 213 -6.58 9.81 -7.18
N ARG A 214 -7.70 10.54 -7.19
CA ARG A 214 -7.90 11.70 -8.08
C ARG A 214 -6.90 12.82 -7.83
N MET A 215 -6.65 13.14 -6.56
CA MET A 215 -5.68 14.16 -6.16
C MET A 215 -4.26 13.78 -6.59
N GLN A 216 -3.83 12.54 -6.39
CA GLN A 216 -2.50 12.09 -6.82
C GLN A 216 -2.38 12.03 -8.35
N MET A 217 -3.43 11.59 -9.06
CA MET A 217 -3.44 11.58 -10.53
C MET A 217 -3.32 13.00 -11.09
N SER A 218 -4.15 13.93 -10.63
CA SER A 218 -4.12 15.33 -11.08
C SER A 218 -2.78 16.01 -10.76
N LYS A 219 -2.18 15.68 -9.61
CA LYS A 219 -0.85 16.19 -9.24
C LYS A 219 0.26 15.65 -10.15
N SER A 220 0.18 14.38 -10.56
CA SER A 220 1.20 13.73 -11.36
C SER A 220 1.02 13.91 -12.87
N LEU A 221 -0.21 14.18 -13.32
CA LEU A 221 -0.58 14.46 -14.70
C LEU A 221 -1.56 15.65 -14.71
N PRO A 222 -1.08 16.90 -14.83
CA PRO A 222 -1.94 18.09 -14.78
C PRO A 222 -3.10 18.07 -15.78
N ALA A 223 -2.88 17.51 -16.98
CA ALA A 223 -3.92 17.34 -17.99
C ALA A 223 -5.10 16.44 -17.53
N ALA A 224 -4.91 15.61 -16.50
CA ALA A 224 -5.96 14.78 -15.93
C ALA A 224 -6.96 15.56 -15.06
N ALA A 225 -6.61 16.77 -14.60
CA ALA A 225 -7.46 17.53 -13.67
C ALA A 225 -8.84 17.86 -14.28
N GLU A 226 -8.84 18.29 -15.55
CA GLU A 226 -10.06 18.60 -16.32
C GLU A 226 -10.91 17.34 -16.53
N LEU A 227 -10.27 16.23 -16.91
CA LEU A 227 -10.94 14.94 -17.15
C LEU A 227 -11.54 14.32 -15.87
N LEU A 228 -10.92 14.57 -14.72
CA LEU A 228 -11.39 14.08 -13.43
C LEU A 228 -12.41 15.02 -12.76
N GLY A 229 -12.76 16.14 -13.38
CA GLY A 229 -13.65 17.15 -12.81
C GLY A 229 -13.12 17.75 -11.50
N VAL A 230 -11.79 17.77 -11.32
CA VAL A 230 -11.16 18.43 -10.17
C VAL A 230 -11.07 19.90 -10.53
N ALA A 231 -11.97 20.73 -9.99
CA ALA A 231 -11.87 22.18 -10.13
C ALA A 231 -10.48 22.62 -9.68
N ALA A 232 -9.87 23.55 -10.42
CA ALA A 232 -8.68 24.25 -9.96
C ALA A 232 -9.08 25.06 -8.71
N ASP A 233 -8.97 24.46 -7.53
CA ASP A 233 -9.04 25.20 -6.25
C ASP A 233 -7.78 26.06 -6.15
N GLY A 234 -7.84 27.19 -6.83
CA GLY A 234 -6.92 28.31 -6.74
C GLY A 234 -7.71 29.54 -6.33
N SER A 235 -8.00 29.67 -5.05
CA SER A 235 -8.09 30.96 -4.34
C SER A 235 -8.30 30.70 -2.85
N GLU A 236 -7.19 30.62 -2.11
CA GLU A 236 -7.19 31.16 -0.75
C GLU A 236 -7.61 32.64 -0.86
N GLN A 237 -8.81 32.94 -0.42
CA GLN A 237 -9.25 34.31 -0.15
C GLN A 237 -8.50 34.78 1.10
N THR A 238 -7.51 35.64 0.88
CA THR A 238 -7.11 36.69 1.84
C THR A 238 -8.27 37.63 2.13
#